data_AF-A0A9D2UHG7-F1
#
_entry.id   AF-A0A9D2UHG7-F1
#
_cell.length_a   1.000
_cell.length_b   1.000
_cell.length_c   1.000
_cell.angle_alpha   90.00
_cell.angle_beta   90.00
_cell.angle_gamma   90.00
#
_symmetry.space_group_name_H-M   'P 1'
#
loop_
_entity.id
_entity.type
_entity.pdbx_description
1 polymer ?
#
loop_
_entity_poly.entity_id
_entity_poly.type
_entity_poly.pdbx_seq_one_letter_code
_entity_poly.pdbx_strand_id
1 'polypeptide(L)'
;YGIYHPSGETLGGLASFTSHGPTADGRLKPEICAPSTYIASSLSVYDSGSPRALSVTWNGTRYYYGYKQGTSMAAPFVTGTLAAWLQAWPEMTPEDAKSIMQQTAINDDFTGDIRTDGDYSWGYGKLDAYEGVKECLRRASGIDGIGNDGSMPVVIINDGGSTSLLFAADLRDVNVSLISMDGRTMTSGHLDRAAAGTQMPLATEACSPGIYVLTVISDGSQPVTEKIIIN
;
A
#
# COMPACT_ATOMS: atom_id res chain seq x y z
N TYR A 1 -6.32 16.36 12.74
CA TYR A 1 -4.93 16.80 12.55
C TYR A 1 -4.79 17.37 11.15
N GLY A 2 -4.31 18.60 11.01
CA GLY A 2 -4.09 19.25 9.72
C GLY A 2 -3.96 20.76 9.93
N ILE A 3 -2.72 21.27 9.88
CA ILE A 3 -2.49 22.71 9.85
C ILE A 3 -2.94 23.19 8.47
N TYR A 4 -3.90 24.11 8.43
CA TYR A 4 -4.34 24.80 7.23
C TYR A 4 -3.17 25.60 6.67
N HIS A 5 -2.57 25.17 5.57
CA HIS A 5 -1.56 25.92 4.83
C HIS A 5 -2.01 26.09 3.38
N PRO A 6 -1.99 27.32 2.82
CA PRO A 6 -2.55 27.59 1.51
C PRO A 6 -1.49 27.26 0.46
N SER A 7 -1.33 25.99 0.10
CA SER A 7 -0.59 25.63 -1.11
C SER A 7 -1.23 26.22 -2.37
N GLY A 8 -2.52 26.63 -2.29
CA GLY A 8 -3.33 26.99 -3.45
C GLY A 8 -3.77 25.78 -4.27
N GLU A 9 -3.30 24.59 -3.90
CA GLU A 9 -3.59 23.32 -4.57
C GLU A 9 -4.85 22.68 -3.98
N THR A 10 -5.59 21.98 -4.82
CA THR A 10 -6.78 21.25 -4.40
C THR A 10 -6.39 19.85 -3.92
N LEU A 11 -6.86 19.43 -2.73
CA LEU A 11 -6.62 18.09 -2.23
C LEU A 11 -7.20 17.05 -3.19
N GLY A 12 -6.38 16.07 -3.59
CA GLY A 12 -6.75 15.06 -4.59
C GLY A 12 -6.67 15.57 -6.04
N GLY A 13 -6.57 16.88 -6.24
CA GLY A 13 -6.37 17.50 -7.55
C GLY A 13 -4.93 17.40 -8.03
N LEU A 14 -4.75 17.71 -9.31
CA LEU A 14 -3.45 17.77 -9.94
C LEU A 14 -2.71 19.03 -9.49
N ALA A 15 -1.43 18.92 -9.17
CA ALA A 15 -0.64 20.07 -8.75
C ALA A 15 -0.39 21.03 -9.93
N SER A 16 -0.53 22.34 -9.71
CA SER A 16 -0.41 23.38 -10.74
C SER A 16 0.93 23.39 -11.51
N PHE A 17 1.99 22.86 -10.90
CA PHE A 17 3.34 22.80 -11.46
C PHE A 17 3.66 21.46 -12.16
N THR A 18 2.69 20.53 -12.26
CA THR A 18 2.96 19.26 -12.94
C THR A 18 3.17 19.48 -14.43
N SER A 19 4.08 18.70 -15.01
CA SER A 19 4.20 18.64 -16.47
C SER A 19 3.13 17.75 -17.05
N HIS A 20 2.69 18.08 -18.27
CA HIS A 20 1.72 17.33 -19.04
C HIS A 20 2.40 16.77 -20.28
N GLY A 21 1.93 15.59 -20.71
CA GLY A 21 2.26 15.06 -22.03
C GLY A 21 1.44 15.71 -23.15
N PRO A 22 1.50 15.11 -24.35
CA PRO A 22 2.38 14.00 -24.72
C PRO A 22 3.86 14.40 -24.67
N THR A 23 4.75 13.41 -24.79
CA THR A 23 6.14 13.69 -25.18
C THR A 23 6.20 14.28 -26.59
N ALA A 24 7.34 14.86 -26.97
CA ALA A 24 7.52 15.46 -28.31
C ALA A 24 7.29 14.48 -29.48
N ASP A 25 7.43 13.17 -29.24
CA ASP A 25 7.16 12.08 -30.19
C ASP A 25 5.76 11.45 -30.04
N GLY A 26 4.87 12.06 -29.24
CA GLY A 26 3.46 11.68 -29.13
C GLY A 26 3.14 10.57 -28.12
N ARG A 27 4.12 10.06 -27.38
CA ARG A 27 3.89 9.03 -26.36
C ARG A 27 3.19 9.60 -25.11
N LEU A 28 2.40 8.75 -24.46
CA LEU A 28 1.75 9.07 -23.19
C LEU A 28 2.79 9.33 -22.09
N LYS A 29 2.68 10.50 -21.46
CA LYS A 29 3.35 10.87 -20.19
C LYS A 29 2.45 11.85 -19.43
N PRO A 30 2.49 11.86 -18.08
CA PRO A 30 3.09 10.83 -17.22
C PRO A 30 2.38 9.47 -17.37
N GLU A 31 2.96 8.37 -16.87
CA GLU A 31 2.24 7.08 -16.81
C GLU A 31 1.29 6.99 -15.61
N ILE A 32 1.65 7.61 -14.49
CA ILE A 32 0.87 7.57 -13.25
C ILE A 32 1.11 8.84 -12.43
N CYS A 33 0.11 9.27 -11.66
CA CYS A 33 0.22 10.33 -10.67
C CYS A 33 0.38 9.78 -9.26
N ALA A 34 1.12 10.50 -8.41
CA ALA A 34 1.31 10.16 -7.00
C ALA A 34 1.41 11.45 -6.16
N PRO A 35 1.24 11.38 -4.83
CA PRO A 35 1.30 12.55 -3.96
C PRO A 35 2.62 13.32 -4.09
N SER A 36 2.52 14.62 -4.41
CA SER A 36 3.69 15.46 -4.74
C SER A 36 3.73 16.80 -4.03
N THR A 37 2.63 17.20 -3.38
CA THR A 37 2.48 18.53 -2.77
C THR A 37 2.50 18.43 -1.25
N TYR A 38 3.30 19.28 -0.62
CA TYR A 38 3.39 19.42 0.84
C TYR A 38 3.69 18.09 1.56
N ILE A 39 4.60 17.31 0.97
CA ILE A 39 5.01 16.02 1.54
C ILE A 39 6.01 16.31 2.66
N ALA A 40 5.69 15.84 3.87
CA ALA A 40 6.59 15.85 5.00
C ALA A 40 7.67 14.77 4.80
N SER A 41 8.93 15.17 4.80
CA SER A 41 10.04 14.22 4.75
C SER A 41 11.26 14.75 5.51
N SER A 42 12.29 13.91 5.61
CA SER A 42 13.53 14.26 6.29
C SER A 42 14.25 15.40 5.56
N LEU A 43 14.82 16.30 6.34
CA LEU A 43 15.74 17.33 5.86
C LEU A 43 17.16 16.96 6.25
N SER A 44 18.10 17.23 5.35
CA SER A 44 19.52 17.13 5.67
C SER A 44 19.87 18.03 6.85
N VAL A 45 20.76 17.57 7.73
CA VAL A 45 21.28 18.40 8.83
C VAL A 45 22.04 19.63 8.33
N TYR A 46 22.52 19.59 7.08
CA TYR A 46 23.16 20.71 6.39
C TYR A 46 22.19 21.60 5.62
N ASP A 47 20.90 21.26 5.58
CA ASP A 47 19.89 22.09 4.95
C ASP A 47 19.58 23.31 5.83
N SER A 48 19.96 24.48 5.33
CA SER A 48 19.76 25.76 6.01
C SER A 48 18.58 26.56 5.45
N GLY A 49 18.00 26.12 4.33
CA GLY A 49 17.02 26.91 3.57
C GLY A 49 15.58 26.43 3.65
N SER A 50 15.30 25.16 4.01
CA SER A 50 13.92 24.66 4.00
C SER A 50 13.18 24.96 5.31
N PRO A 51 11.88 25.29 5.23
CA PRO A 51 11.02 25.37 6.41
C PRO A 51 10.99 24.05 7.18
N ARG A 52 11.16 24.13 8.50
CA ARG A 52 11.16 22.97 9.41
C ARG A 52 9.77 22.79 10.00
N ALA A 53 9.25 21.57 9.92
CA ALA A 53 7.94 21.17 10.45
C ALA A 53 8.05 20.45 11.80
N LEU A 54 9.02 19.53 11.91
CA LEU A 54 9.26 18.72 13.10
C LEU A 54 10.77 18.55 13.31
N SER A 55 11.18 18.31 14.54
CA SER A 55 12.55 17.88 14.84
C SER A 55 12.57 16.73 15.82
N VAL A 56 13.48 15.80 15.65
CA VAL A 56 13.73 14.68 16.55
C VAL A 56 15.21 14.68 16.92
N THR A 57 15.51 14.56 18.22
CA THR A 57 16.90 14.40 18.68
C THR A 57 17.19 12.93 18.88
N TRP A 58 18.21 12.42 18.20
CA TRP A 58 18.67 11.03 18.32
C TRP A 58 20.19 10.98 18.45
N ASN A 59 20.70 10.24 19.42
CA ASN A 59 22.14 10.15 19.73
C ASN A 59 22.84 11.53 19.81
N GLY A 60 22.20 12.50 20.47
CA GLY A 60 22.72 13.86 20.63
C GLY A 60 22.69 14.74 19.37
N THR A 61 22.26 14.21 18.22
CA THR A 61 22.12 14.95 16.96
C THR A 61 20.65 15.31 16.72
N ARG A 62 20.38 16.56 16.37
CA ARG A 62 19.03 17.03 16.05
C ARG A 62 18.77 16.89 14.55
N TYR A 63 17.80 16.05 14.21
CA TYR A 63 17.31 15.85 12.85
C TYR A 63 16.04 16.66 12.63
N TYR A 64 15.85 17.13 11.41
CA TYR A 64 14.71 17.95 11.03
C TYR A 64 13.89 17.25 9.95
N TYR A 65 12.60 17.53 9.97
CA TYR A 65 11.66 17.18 8.93
C TYR A 65 10.99 18.45 8.46
N GLY A 66 10.63 18.50 7.19
CA GLY A 66 10.00 19.67 6.59
C GLY A 66 9.11 19.27 5.43
N TYR A 67 8.35 20.24 4.95
CA TYR A 67 7.47 20.06 3.80
C TYR A 67 8.20 20.49 2.53
N LYS A 68 8.13 19.64 1.50
CA LYS A 68 8.51 20.01 0.14
C LYS A 68 7.39 19.65 -0.82
N GLN A 69 7.43 20.27 -2.00
CA GLN A 69 6.51 20.00 -3.08
C GLN A 69 7.28 19.91 -4.40
N GLY A 70 6.75 19.11 -5.33
CA GLY A 70 7.35 18.86 -6.63
C GLY A 70 7.13 17.43 -7.07
N THR A 71 7.18 17.17 -8.38
CA THR A 71 7.17 15.80 -8.91
C THR A 71 8.36 14.97 -8.40
N SER A 72 9.43 15.64 -7.93
CA SER A 72 10.53 15.03 -7.17
C SER A 72 10.10 14.35 -5.86
N MET A 73 8.93 14.67 -5.31
CA MET A 73 8.35 13.98 -4.14
C MET A 73 7.43 12.83 -4.55
N ALA A 74 6.77 12.92 -5.71
CA ALA A 74 6.01 11.80 -6.28
C ALA A 74 6.92 10.65 -6.71
N ALA A 75 8.07 10.95 -7.33
CA ALA A 75 9.01 9.93 -7.77
C ALA A 75 9.44 8.94 -6.67
N PRO A 76 9.97 9.38 -5.50
CA PRO A 76 10.33 8.46 -4.42
C PRO A 76 9.13 7.79 -3.76
N PHE A 77 7.94 8.38 -3.81
CA PHE A 77 6.70 7.70 -3.38
C PHE A 77 6.44 6.47 -4.25
N VAL A 78 6.43 6.64 -5.58
CA VAL A 78 6.28 5.54 -6.54
C VAL A 78 7.40 4.51 -6.37
N THR A 79 8.65 4.96 -6.21
CA THR A 79 9.80 4.04 -5.99
C THR A 79 9.63 3.19 -4.74
N GLY A 80 9.19 3.77 -3.62
CA GLY A 80 8.93 3.03 -2.39
C GLY A 80 7.80 2.01 -2.55
N THR A 81 6.72 2.39 -3.24
CA THR A 81 5.63 1.47 -3.59
C THR A 81 6.12 0.30 -4.45
N LEU A 82 6.91 0.59 -5.49
CA LEU A 82 7.49 -0.46 -6.35
C LEU A 82 8.44 -1.39 -5.60
N ALA A 83 9.18 -0.88 -4.61
CA ALA A 83 10.00 -1.73 -3.77
C ALA A 83 9.14 -2.71 -2.95
N ALA A 84 7.99 -2.27 -2.41
CA ALA A 84 7.04 -3.14 -1.73
C ALA A 84 6.41 -4.17 -2.69
N TRP A 85 6.11 -3.77 -3.93
CA TRP A 85 5.62 -4.67 -4.97
C TRP A 85 6.65 -5.74 -5.35
N LEU A 86 7.93 -5.36 -5.47
CA LEU A 86 9.04 -6.29 -5.69
C LEU A 86 9.24 -7.26 -4.52
N GLN A 87 8.96 -6.83 -3.28
CA GLN A 87 8.97 -7.74 -2.14
C GLN A 87 7.85 -8.78 -2.23
N ALA A 88 6.67 -8.39 -2.72
CA ALA A 88 5.54 -9.29 -2.91
C ALA A 88 5.70 -10.23 -4.12
N TRP A 89 6.36 -9.75 -5.18
CA TRP A 89 6.65 -10.53 -6.39
C TRP A 89 8.08 -10.23 -6.89
N PRO A 90 9.08 -11.01 -6.44
CA PRO A 90 10.50 -10.76 -6.76
C PRO A 90 10.85 -10.82 -8.24
N GLU A 91 10.11 -11.57 -9.05
CA GLU A 91 10.31 -11.72 -10.49
C GLU A 91 9.63 -10.60 -11.33
N MET A 92 8.94 -9.66 -10.69
CA MET A 92 8.22 -8.58 -11.38
C MET A 92 9.15 -7.75 -12.29
N THR A 93 8.80 -7.67 -13.57
CA THR A 93 9.54 -6.84 -14.54
C THR A 93 9.08 -5.38 -14.53
N PRO A 94 9.86 -4.44 -15.11
CA PRO A 94 9.39 -3.06 -15.29
C PRO A 94 8.10 -2.95 -16.11
N GLU A 95 7.91 -3.83 -17.09
CA GLU A 95 6.68 -3.94 -17.90
C GLU A 95 5.50 -4.41 -17.04
N ASP A 96 5.71 -5.38 -16.16
CA ASP A 96 4.70 -5.82 -15.19
C ASP A 96 4.31 -4.69 -14.25
N ALA A 97 5.29 -3.97 -13.71
CA ALA A 97 5.03 -2.83 -12.83
C ALA A 97 4.14 -1.78 -13.50
N LYS A 98 4.41 -1.44 -14.78
CA LYS A 98 3.54 -0.53 -15.56
C LYS A 98 2.15 -1.10 -15.78
N SER A 99 2.05 -2.39 -16.09
CA SER A 99 0.78 -3.08 -16.28
C SER A 99 -0.07 -3.05 -15.01
N ILE A 100 0.54 -3.29 -13.85
CA ILE A 100 -0.12 -3.25 -12.55
C ILE A 100 -0.58 -1.83 -12.25
N MET A 101 0.30 -0.83 -12.39
CA MET A 101 -0.10 0.58 -12.22
C MET A 101 -1.30 0.95 -13.08
N GLN A 102 -1.33 0.53 -14.35
CA GLN A 102 -2.45 0.80 -15.24
C GLN A 102 -3.75 0.10 -14.80
N GLN A 103 -3.66 -1.15 -14.31
CA GLN A 103 -4.83 -1.94 -13.92
C GLN A 103 -5.42 -1.51 -12.58
N THR A 104 -4.59 -1.03 -11.67
CA THR A 104 -4.97 -0.74 -10.28
C THR A 104 -5.10 0.75 -10.00
N ALA A 105 -4.81 1.63 -10.96
CA ALA A 105 -4.89 3.08 -10.76
C ALA A 105 -6.27 3.51 -10.26
N ILE A 106 -6.27 4.42 -9.29
CA ILE A 106 -7.47 5.11 -8.82
C ILE A 106 -7.86 6.16 -9.85
N ASN A 107 -9.09 6.04 -10.32
CA ASN A 107 -9.80 7.04 -11.11
C ASN A 107 -10.97 7.58 -10.29
N ASP A 108 -11.04 8.89 -10.14
CA ASP A 108 -12.04 9.58 -9.32
C ASP A 108 -12.51 10.87 -10.00
N ASP A 109 -13.33 11.66 -9.29
CA ASP A 109 -13.90 12.91 -9.81
C ASP A 109 -12.83 13.92 -10.30
N PHE A 110 -11.58 13.82 -9.84
CA PHE A 110 -10.49 14.69 -10.30
C PHE A 110 -9.84 14.21 -11.59
N THR A 111 -9.75 12.89 -11.78
CA THR A 111 -9.17 12.31 -13.00
C THR A 111 -10.17 12.34 -14.15
N GLY A 112 -11.46 12.28 -13.83
CA GLY A 112 -12.51 12.01 -14.80
C GLY A 112 -12.35 10.61 -15.43
N ASP A 113 -12.98 10.43 -16.58
CA ASP A 113 -12.94 9.18 -17.33
C ASP A 113 -11.62 9.04 -18.11
N ILE A 114 -10.65 8.31 -17.53
CA ILE A 114 -9.41 7.96 -18.23
C ILE A 114 -9.68 6.78 -19.17
N ARG A 115 -9.41 6.99 -20.45
CA ARG A 115 -9.54 5.96 -21.50
C ARG A 115 -8.40 4.93 -21.41
N THR A 116 -8.53 3.83 -22.14
CA THR A 116 -7.51 2.76 -22.17
C THR A 116 -6.13 3.23 -22.66
N ASP A 117 -6.10 4.28 -23.47
CA ASP A 117 -4.88 4.94 -23.98
C ASP A 117 -4.27 5.97 -23.02
N GLY A 118 -4.89 6.21 -21.86
CA GLY A 118 -4.44 7.13 -20.82
C GLY A 118 -4.83 8.59 -21.09
N ASP A 119 -4.44 9.45 -20.15
CA ASP A 119 -4.62 10.89 -20.17
C ASP A 119 -3.27 11.63 -20.09
N TYR A 120 -3.12 12.74 -20.81
CA TYR A 120 -1.84 13.47 -20.84
C TYR A 120 -1.51 14.24 -19.57
N SER A 121 -2.44 14.34 -18.62
CA SER A 121 -2.23 14.97 -17.31
C SER A 121 -2.10 13.92 -16.22
N TRP A 122 -2.99 12.93 -16.23
CA TRP A 122 -3.12 11.92 -15.19
C TRP A 122 -2.46 10.57 -15.50
N GLY A 123 -2.00 10.37 -16.73
CA GLY A 123 -1.54 9.06 -17.19
C GLY A 123 -2.67 8.05 -17.12
N TYR A 124 -2.46 6.96 -16.39
CA TYR A 124 -3.51 5.97 -16.11
C TYR A 124 -4.33 6.27 -14.86
N GLY A 125 -4.00 7.34 -14.12
CA GLY A 125 -4.70 7.74 -12.89
C GLY A 125 -3.74 7.94 -11.72
N LYS A 126 -4.25 7.75 -10.51
CA LYS A 126 -3.47 7.88 -9.27
C LYS A 126 -2.96 6.52 -8.81
N LEU A 127 -1.71 6.44 -8.36
CA LEU A 127 -1.10 5.20 -7.90
C LEU A 127 -1.88 4.62 -6.70
N ASP A 128 -2.39 3.40 -6.86
CA ASP A 128 -2.90 2.60 -5.75
C ASP A 128 -1.83 1.60 -5.30
N ALA A 129 -1.16 1.92 -4.21
CA ALA A 129 -0.13 1.05 -3.66
C ALA A 129 -0.69 -0.29 -3.17
N TYR A 130 -1.94 -0.29 -2.68
CA TYR A 130 -2.56 -1.42 -2.01
C TYR A 130 -3.12 -2.44 -3.00
N GLU A 131 -3.95 -1.98 -3.94
CA GLU A 131 -4.46 -2.85 -5.01
C GLU A 131 -3.31 -3.37 -5.88
N GLY A 132 -2.23 -2.58 -6.05
CA GLY A 132 -1.01 -3.05 -6.70
C GLY A 132 -0.33 -4.22 -5.99
N VAL A 133 -0.18 -4.19 -4.66
CA VAL A 133 0.39 -5.32 -3.90
C VAL A 133 -0.48 -6.57 -4.04
N LYS A 134 -1.81 -6.43 -3.99
CA LYS A 134 -2.72 -7.57 -4.16
C LYS A 134 -2.54 -8.23 -5.53
N GLU A 135 -2.38 -7.42 -6.57
CA GLU A 135 -2.13 -7.92 -7.92
C GLU A 135 -0.75 -8.57 -8.05
N CYS A 136 0.29 -8.03 -7.40
CA CYS A 136 1.60 -8.69 -7.32
C CYS A 136 1.49 -10.09 -6.69
N LEU A 137 0.83 -10.22 -5.55
CA LEU A 137 0.63 -11.50 -4.87
C LEU A 137 -0.14 -12.50 -5.76
N ARG A 138 -1.18 -12.03 -6.44
CA ARG A 138 -1.97 -12.83 -7.38
C ARG A 138 -1.15 -13.31 -8.58
N ARG A 139 -0.22 -12.49 -9.10
CA ARG A 139 0.65 -12.87 -10.22
C ARG A 139 1.78 -13.79 -9.78
N ALA A 140 2.35 -13.57 -8.60
CA ALA A 140 3.37 -14.44 -8.02
C ALA A 140 2.85 -15.87 -7.78
N SER A 141 1.60 -16.04 -7.32
CA SER A 141 1.00 -17.36 -7.10
C SER A 141 0.65 -18.12 -8.39
N GLY A 142 0.46 -17.41 -9.50
CA GLY A 142 0.15 -18.00 -10.82
C GLY A 142 1.38 -18.58 -11.55
N ILE A 143 2.58 -18.39 -11.00
CA ILE A 143 3.81 -19.01 -11.50
C ILE A 143 3.97 -20.34 -10.73
N ASP A 144 3.63 -21.46 -11.39
CA ASP A 144 3.88 -22.81 -10.87
C ASP A 144 5.39 -22.97 -10.55
N GLY A 145 5.75 -22.92 -9.27
CA GLY A 145 7.15 -22.92 -8.85
C GLY A 145 7.35 -23.13 -7.37
N ILE A 146 7.06 -24.34 -6.89
CA ILE A 146 7.66 -25.04 -5.74
C ILE A 146 8.58 -24.17 -4.86
N GLY A 147 8.04 -23.69 -3.74
CA GLY A 147 8.81 -22.97 -2.73
C GLY A 147 7.95 -22.60 -1.54
N ASN A 148 7.59 -23.60 -0.72
CA ASN A 148 7.06 -23.36 0.63
C ASN A 148 8.19 -22.84 1.51
N ASP A 149 8.57 -21.59 1.31
CA ASP A 149 9.70 -20.97 1.99
C ASP A 149 9.18 -20.06 3.10
N GLY A 150 8.67 -20.66 4.18
CA GLY A 150 8.45 -20.07 5.50
C GLY A 150 7.77 -18.69 5.59
N SER A 151 7.17 -18.23 4.50
CA SER A 151 6.64 -16.89 4.32
C SER A 151 5.29 -16.83 4.98
N MET A 152 4.99 -15.75 5.71
CA MET A 152 3.66 -15.58 6.30
C MET A 152 2.62 -15.59 5.17
N PRO A 153 1.75 -16.63 5.09
CA PRO A 153 0.77 -16.76 4.01
C PRO A 153 -0.39 -15.78 4.17
N VAL A 154 -0.42 -15.01 5.27
CA VAL A 154 -1.46 -14.06 5.61
C VAL A 154 -0.85 -12.77 6.15
N VAL A 155 -1.30 -11.64 5.59
CA VAL A 155 -1.01 -10.29 6.07
C VAL A 155 -2.28 -9.75 6.75
N ILE A 156 -2.14 -9.20 7.96
CA ILE A 156 -3.24 -8.53 8.66
C ILE A 156 -3.28 -7.06 8.23
N ILE A 157 -4.46 -6.60 7.83
CA ILE A 157 -4.70 -5.23 7.39
C ILE A 157 -5.69 -4.59 8.36
N ASN A 158 -5.36 -3.39 8.82
CA ASN A 158 -6.23 -2.56 9.62
C ASN A 158 -6.28 -1.17 8.98
N ASP A 159 -7.44 -0.77 8.48
CA ASP A 159 -7.65 0.51 7.80
C ASP A 159 -8.17 1.62 8.75
N GLY A 160 -8.23 1.34 10.05
CA GLY A 160 -8.73 2.23 11.09
C GLY A 160 -10.23 2.10 11.39
N GLY A 161 -10.99 1.35 10.57
CA GLY A 161 -12.40 1.05 10.81
C GLY A 161 -12.75 -0.45 10.70
N SER A 162 -11.92 -1.22 10.01
CA SER A 162 -12.08 -2.66 9.79
C SER A 162 -10.73 -3.37 9.83
N THR A 163 -10.78 -4.65 10.24
CA THR A 163 -9.62 -5.55 10.20
C THR A 163 -9.91 -6.64 9.16
N SER A 164 -8.96 -6.91 8.27
CA SER A 164 -9.07 -7.99 7.29
C SER A 164 -7.77 -8.78 7.17
N LEU A 165 -7.88 -9.98 6.58
CA LEU A 165 -6.76 -10.85 6.28
C LEU A 165 -6.54 -10.87 4.77
N LEU A 166 -5.35 -10.52 4.30
CA LEU A 166 -4.92 -10.66 2.92
C LEU A 166 -4.07 -11.93 2.75
N PHE A 167 -4.52 -12.82 1.90
CA PHE A 167 -3.79 -14.06 1.61
C PHE A 167 -2.66 -13.78 0.62
N ALA A 168 -1.43 -14.10 1.02
CA ALA A 168 -0.23 -13.91 0.21
C ALA A 168 0.06 -15.09 -0.72
N ALA A 169 -0.64 -16.21 -0.53
CA ALA A 169 -0.50 -17.43 -1.33
C ALA A 169 -1.85 -18.11 -1.53
N ASP A 170 -1.92 -19.02 -2.50
CA ASP A 170 -3.08 -19.88 -2.68
C ASP A 170 -3.13 -20.94 -1.56
N LEU A 171 -4.16 -20.89 -0.72
CA LEU A 171 -4.37 -21.79 0.41
C LEU A 171 -5.62 -22.64 0.21
N ARG A 172 -5.64 -23.81 0.87
CA ARG A 172 -6.78 -24.74 0.91
C ARG A 172 -7.12 -25.06 2.35
N ASP A 173 -8.41 -25.32 2.61
CA ASP A 173 -8.92 -25.72 3.92
C ASP A 173 -8.48 -24.77 5.05
N VAL A 174 -8.72 -23.47 4.83
CA VAL A 174 -8.23 -22.41 5.72
C VAL A 174 -9.18 -22.23 6.89
N ASN A 175 -8.66 -22.39 8.10
CA ASN A 175 -9.34 -22.11 9.34
C ASN A 175 -8.70 -20.90 10.02
N VAL A 176 -9.50 -19.89 10.30
CA VAL A 176 -9.10 -18.65 10.96
C VAL A 176 -9.78 -18.59 12.32
N SER A 177 -9.04 -18.20 13.36
CA SER A 177 -9.57 -18.02 14.70
C SER A 177 -8.93 -16.81 15.37
N LEU A 178 -9.77 -15.95 15.95
CA LEU A 178 -9.37 -14.84 16.79
C LEU A 178 -9.59 -15.23 18.25
N ILE A 179 -8.53 -15.18 19.06
CA ILE A 179 -8.54 -15.68 20.43
C ILE A 179 -8.16 -14.54 21.38
N SER A 180 -8.92 -14.30 22.44
CA SER A 180 -8.59 -13.36 23.51
C SER A 180 -7.50 -13.91 24.43
N MET A 181 -6.84 -13.03 25.20
CA MET A 181 -5.78 -13.46 26.13
C MET A 181 -6.24 -14.37 27.27
N ASP A 182 -7.55 -14.45 27.54
CA ASP A 182 -8.15 -15.42 28.46
C ASP A 182 -8.50 -16.77 27.79
N GLY A 183 -8.15 -16.94 26.51
CA GLY A 183 -8.26 -18.19 25.76
C GLY A 183 -9.62 -18.43 25.09
N ARG A 184 -10.51 -17.43 25.08
CA ARG A 184 -11.82 -17.55 24.39
C ARG A 184 -11.69 -17.23 22.91
N THR A 185 -12.34 -18.01 22.06
CA THR A 185 -12.47 -17.70 20.63
C THR A 185 -13.53 -16.62 20.45
N MET A 186 -13.13 -15.47 19.93
CA MET A 186 -13.98 -14.30 19.69
C MET A 186 -14.70 -14.40 18.35
N THR A 187 -13.96 -14.79 17.30
CA THR A 187 -14.51 -15.05 15.98
C THR A 187 -13.72 -16.17 15.30
N SER A 188 -14.35 -16.89 14.40
CA SER A 188 -13.71 -17.88 13.55
C SER A 188 -14.32 -17.85 12.15
N GLY A 189 -13.52 -18.27 11.18
CA GLY A 189 -13.92 -18.35 9.77
C GLY A 189 -13.31 -19.59 9.13
N HIS A 190 -13.99 -20.10 8.12
CA HIS A 190 -13.54 -21.22 7.32
C HIS A 190 -13.65 -20.89 5.83
N LEU A 191 -12.62 -21.23 5.06
CA LEU A 191 -12.60 -21.12 3.61
C LEU A 191 -12.06 -22.42 3.01
N ASP A 192 -12.84 -23.07 2.14
CA ASP A 192 -12.38 -24.24 1.39
C ASP A 192 -11.12 -23.91 0.57
N ARG A 193 -11.09 -22.69 0.01
CA ARG A 193 -9.97 -22.14 -0.76
C ARG A 193 -9.86 -20.63 -0.55
N ALA A 194 -8.63 -20.14 -0.44
CA ALA A 194 -8.30 -18.72 -0.47
C ALA A 194 -7.24 -18.50 -1.55
N ALA A 195 -7.54 -17.66 -2.54
CA ALA A 195 -6.57 -17.34 -3.59
C ALA A 195 -5.65 -16.19 -3.14
N ALA A 196 -4.41 -16.16 -3.63
CA ALA A 196 -3.49 -15.07 -3.34
C ALA A 196 -4.07 -13.72 -3.82
N GLY A 197 -3.86 -12.66 -3.04
CA GLY A 197 -4.43 -11.34 -3.30
C GLY A 197 -5.88 -11.16 -2.80
N THR A 198 -6.55 -12.25 -2.37
CA THR A 198 -7.91 -12.15 -1.81
C THR A 198 -7.89 -11.70 -0.36
N GLN A 199 -8.96 -10.99 0.02
CA GLN A 199 -9.16 -10.54 1.39
C GLN A 199 -10.36 -11.21 2.03
N MET A 200 -10.22 -11.52 3.32
CA MET A 200 -11.32 -11.94 4.17
C MET A 200 -11.50 -10.94 5.32
N PRO A 201 -12.68 -10.32 5.48
CA PRO A 201 -12.99 -9.51 6.64
C PRO A 201 -12.86 -10.33 7.93
N LEU A 202 -12.23 -9.77 8.95
CA LEU A 202 -12.14 -10.35 10.28
C LEU A 202 -13.11 -9.59 11.20
N ALA A 203 -14.18 -10.25 11.63
CA ALA A 203 -15.20 -9.63 12.46
C ALA A 203 -14.64 -9.30 13.85
N THR A 204 -14.27 -8.04 14.07
CA THR A 204 -13.69 -7.52 15.32
C THR A 204 -14.65 -6.61 16.10
N GLU A 205 -15.84 -6.33 15.57
CA GLU A 205 -16.83 -5.39 16.11
C GLU A 205 -17.29 -5.74 17.54
N ALA A 206 -17.36 -7.02 17.86
CA ALA A 206 -17.74 -7.52 19.18
C ALA A 206 -16.56 -7.62 20.17
N CYS A 207 -15.34 -7.31 19.72
CA CYS A 207 -14.14 -7.38 20.55
C CYS A 207 -13.92 -6.06 21.28
N SER A 208 -13.74 -6.10 22.60
CA SER A 208 -13.30 -4.94 23.36
C SER A 208 -11.87 -4.53 22.95
N PRO A 209 -11.50 -3.24 23.03
CA PRO A 209 -10.13 -2.82 22.79
C PRO A 209 -9.14 -3.59 23.66
N GLY A 210 -8.08 -4.14 23.05
CA GLY A 210 -7.16 -5.04 23.73
C GLY A 210 -6.25 -5.84 22.80
N ILE A 211 -5.50 -6.76 23.40
CA ILE A 211 -4.60 -7.67 22.68
C ILE A 211 -5.32 -8.99 22.43
N TYR A 212 -5.18 -9.50 21.21
CA TYR A 212 -5.72 -10.78 20.76
C TYR A 212 -4.65 -11.56 20.00
N VAL A 213 -4.90 -12.86 19.85
CA VAL A 213 -4.08 -13.78 19.07
C VAL A 213 -4.88 -14.22 17.87
N LEU A 214 -4.39 -13.96 16.67
CA LEU A 214 -4.90 -14.54 15.43
C LEU A 214 -4.19 -15.85 15.16
N THR A 215 -4.95 -16.90 14.89
CA THR A 215 -4.42 -18.17 14.39
C THR A 215 -5.02 -18.46 13.02
N VAL A 216 -4.16 -18.77 12.05
CA VAL A 216 -4.56 -19.24 10.72
C VAL A 216 -3.91 -20.60 10.47
N ILE A 217 -4.73 -21.59 10.15
CA ILE A 217 -4.30 -22.96 9.83
C ILE A 217 -4.81 -23.27 8.43
N SER A 218 -3.95 -23.82 7.57
CA SER A 218 -4.34 -24.30 6.24
C SER A 218 -3.66 -25.65 5.96
N ASP A 219 -4.27 -26.45 5.09
CA ASP A 219 -3.70 -27.74 4.72
C ASP A 219 -2.35 -27.56 3.99
N GLY A 220 -1.35 -28.34 4.39
CA GLY A 220 0.00 -28.28 3.82
C GLY A 220 0.86 -27.07 4.19
N SER A 221 0.40 -26.16 5.06
CA SER A 221 1.18 -25.00 5.55
C SER A 221 1.40 -25.05 7.06
N GLN A 222 2.43 -24.37 7.55
CA GLN A 222 2.63 -24.21 8.99
C GLN A 222 1.54 -23.30 9.59
N PRO A 223 0.97 -23.62 10.77
CA PRO A 223 0.08 -22.73 11.48
C PRO A 223 0.73 -21.38 11.72
N VAL A 224 0.01 -20.31 11.39
CA VAL A 224 0.44 -18.93 11.60
C VAL A 224 -0.25 -18.43 12.86
N THR A 225 0.52 -17.86 13.77
CA THR A 225 -0.02 -17.24 14.98
C THR A 225 0.57 -15.85 15.13
N GLU A 226 -0.30 -14.85 15.14
CA GLU A 226 0.09 -13.45 15.18
C GLU A 226 -0.60 -12.69 16.31
N LYS A 227 0.13 -11.77 16.93
CA LYS A 227 -0.45 -10.86 17.91
C LYS A 227 -1.11 -9.70 17.18
N ILE A 228 -2.35 -9.40 17.56
CA ILE A 228 -3.12 -8.27 17.03
C ILE A 228 -3.64 -7.40 18.14
N ILE A 229 -3.73 -6.10 17.85
CA ILE A 229 -4.25 -5.09 18.75
C ILE A 229 -5.52 -4.54 18.12
N ILE A 230 -6.62 -4.65 18.86
CA ILE A 230 -7.90 -4.04 18.51
C ILE A 230 -8.00 -2.76 19.34
N ASN A 231 -8.26 -1.64 18.67
CA ASN A 231 -8.33 -0.30 19.28
C ASN A 231 -9.77 0.12 19.53
#